data_AF-A0A178MXI2-F1
#
_entry.id   AF-A0A178MXI2-F1
#
_cell.length_a   1.000
_cell.length_b   1.000
_cell.length_c   1.000
_cell.angle_alpha   90.00
_cell.angle_beta   90.00
_cell.angle_gamma   90.00
#
_symmetry.space_group_name_H-M   'P 1'
#
loop_
_entity.id
_entity.type
_entity.pdbx_description
1 polymer ?
#
loop_
_entity_poly.entity_id
_entity_poly.type
_entity_poly.pdbx_seq_one_letter_code
_entity_poly.pdbx_strand_id
1 'polypeptide(L)' 'MDPLVGLISEILRVPPAAVVDDMAMVDVETWDSLRHLELVVGIEQLFGIDLTSDEIVTMVSIGRIRAVLAVRGVSGP' A
#
# COMPACT_ATOMS: atom_id res chain seq x y z
N MET A 1 -4.27 -4.06 -15.30
CA MET A 1 -4.81 -4.08 -13.92
C MET A 1 -3.70 -3.53 -13.05
N ASP A 2 -4.00 -2.57 -12.18
CA ASP A 2 -3.00 -2.00 -11.28
C ASP A 2 -2.56 -3.08 -10.27
N PRO A 3 -1.29 -3.54 -10.31
CA PRO A 3 -0.82 -4.62 -9.44
C PRO A 3 -0.82 -4.21 -7.96
N LEU A 4 -0.67 -2.91 -7.65
CA LEU A 4 -0.75 -2.39 -6.29
C LEU A 4 -2.17 -2.54 -5.75
N VAL A 5 -3.18 -2.24 -6.56
CA VAL A 5 -4.60 -2.42 -6.17
C VAL A 5 -4.92 -3.88 -5.88
N GLY A 6 -4.39 -4.81 -6.68
CA GLY A 6 -4.54 -6.24 -6.45
C GLY A 6 -3.97 -6.68 -5.09
N LEU A 7 -2.73 -6.27 -4.80
CA LEU A 7 -2.07 -6.55 -3.53
C LEU A 7 -2.84 -5.99 -2.33
N ILE A 8 -3.27 -4.71 -2.41
CA ILE A 8 -4.02 -4.06 -1.34
C ILE A 8 -5.35 -4.77 -1.11
N SER A 9 -6.08 -5.09 -2.18
CA SER A 9 -7.35 -5.79 -2.13
C SER A 9 -7.24 -7.14 -1.43
N GLU A 10 -6.18 -7.90 -1.75
CA GLU A 10 -5.91 -9.20 -1.15
C GLU A 10 -5.60 -9.10 0.34
N ILE A 11 -4.67 -8.22 0.72
CA ILE A 11 -4.23 -8.08 2.12
C ILE A 11 -5.35 -7.51 2.98
N LEU A 12 -5.94 -6.38 2.57
CA LEU A 12 -6.99 -5.70 3.33
C LEU A 12 -8.35 -6.41 3.25
N ARG A 13 -8.47 -7.46 2.42
CA ARG A 13 -9.72 -8.21 2.16
C ARG A 13 -10.88 -7.31 1.74
N VAL A 14 -10.58 -6.32 0.91
CA VAL A 14 -11.57 -5.40 0.33
C VAL A 14 -11.71 -5.65 -1.16
N PRO A 15 -12.84 -5.30 -1.79
CA PRO A 15 -12.95 -5.33 -3.25
C PRO A 15 -11.93 -4.39 -3.90
N PRO A 16 -11.32 -4.74 -5.06
CA PRO A 16 -10.41 -3.85 -5.79
C PRO A 16 -11.05 -2.49 -6.12
N ALA A 17 -12.36 -2.47 -6.36
CA ALA A 17 -13.13 -1.26 -6.63
C ALA A 17 -13.27 -0.32 -5.41
N ALA A 18 -13.01 -0.82 -4.20
CA ALA A 18 -13.01 -0.01 -2.98
C ALA A 18 -11.63 0.61 -2.69
N VAL A 19 -10.57 0.16 -3.37
CA VAL A 19 -9.21 0.68 -3.21
C VAL A 19 -9.10 2.02 -3.95
N VAL A 20 -9.25 3.10 -3.20
CA VAL A 20 -9.14 4.49 -3.69
C VAL A 20 -8.07 5.24 -2.93
N ASP A 21 -7.51 6.29 -3.51
CA ASP A 21 -6.38 7.03 -2.92
C ASP A 21 -6.72 7.67 -1.55
N ASP A 22 -7.99 8.02 -1.34
CA ASP A 22 -8.51 8.59 -0.09
C ASP A 22 -8.67 7.53 1.02
N MET A 23 -8.58 6.24 0.71
CA MET A 23 -8.71 5.16 1.69
C MET A 23 -7.50 5.19 2.64
N ALA A 24 -7.75 5.47 3.91
CA ALA A 24 -6.74 5.48 4.95
C ALA A 24 -6.90 4.29 5.91
N MET A 25 -5.82 3.97 6.62
CA MET A 25 -5.79 2.92 7.65
C MET A 25 -6.88 3.11 8.71
N VAL A 26 -7.18 4.36 9.06
CA VAL A 26 -8.24 4.74 10.03
C VAL A 26 -9.65 4.38 9.54
N ASP A 27 -9.88 4.38 8.23
CA ASP A 27 -11.21 4.14 7.65
C ASP A 27 -11.51 2.65 7.46
N VAL A 28 -10.49 1.79 7.65
CA VAL A 28 -10.50 0.40 7.23
C VAL A 28 -10.21 -0.47 8.44
N GLU A 29 -11.26 -1.06 9.01
CA GLU A 29 -11.16 -1.90 10.20
C GLU A 29 -10.19 -3.08 10.03
N THR A 30 -10.07 -3.60 8.82
CA THR A 30 -9.12 -4.67 8.50
C THR A 30 -7.67 -4.16 8.49
N TRP A 31 -7.42 -2.88 8.25
CA TRP A 31 -6.07 -2.33 8.16
C TRP A 31 -5.49 -2.07 9.55
N ASP A 32 -5.05 -3.15 10.21
CA ASP A 32 -4.32 -3.11 11.47
C ASP A 32 -2.79 -3.06 11.28
N SER A 33 -2.04 -3.09 12.38
CA SER A 33 -0.57 -3.10 12.35
C SER A 33 0.03 -4.31 11.63
N LEU A 34 -0.62 -5.48 11.68
CA LEU A 34 -0.12 -6.68 11.02
C LEU A 34 -0.31 -6.58 9.51
N ARG A 35 -1.52 -6.23 9.06
CA ARG A 35 -1.83 -6.00 7.65
C ARG A 35 -0.99 -4.87 7.05
N HIS A 36 -0.68 -3.85 7.84
CA HIS A 36 0.22 -2.79 7.40
C HIS A 36 1.63 -3.32 7.11
N LEU A 37 2.18 -4.18 7.97
CA LEU A 37 3.46 -4.83 7.71
C LEU A 37 3.40 -5.77 6.50
N GLU A 38 2.32 -6.54 6.35
CA GLU A 38 2.10 -7.38 5.16
C GLU A 38 2.06 -6.55 3.87
N LEU A 39 1.40 -5.39 3.90
CA LEU A 39 1.38 -4.45 2.76
C LEU A 39 2.79 -3.98 2.41
N VAL A 40 3.56 -3.55 3.40
CA VAL A 40 4.94 -3.10 3.21
C VAL A 40 5.76 -4.19 2.54
N VAL A 41 5.79 -5.39 3.13
CA VAL A 41 6.56 -6.52 2.59
C VAL A 41 6.08 -6.90 1.18
N GLY A 42 4.78 -6.89 0.93
CA GLY A 42 4.21 -7.15 -0.39
C GLY A 42 4.62 -6.10 -1.43
N ILE A 43 4.65 -4.82 -1.05
CA ILE A 43 5.07 -3.72 -1.91
C ILE A 43 6.57 -3.82 -2.23
N GLU A 44 7.40 -4.10 -1.22
CA GLU A 44 8.83 -4.33 -1.38
C GLU A 44 9.11 -5.45 -2.39
N GLN A 45 8.41 -6.59 -2.24
CA GLN A 45 8.53 -7.72 -3.17
C GLN A 45 7.99 -7.42 -4.57
N LEU A 46 6.84 -6.72 -4.66
CA LEU A 46 6.19 -6.41 -5.93
C LEU A 46 7.04 -5.49 -6.80
N PHE A 47 7.69 -4.51 -6.19
CA PHE A 47 8.47 -3.50 -6.88
C PHE A 47 9.99 -3.71 -6.81
N GLY A 48 10.45 -4.69 -6.02
CA GLY A 48 11.87 -4.95 -5.82
C GLY A 48 12.59 -3.79 -5.12
N ILE A 49 11.95 -3.18 -4.13
CA ILE A 49 12.48 -2.06 -3.36
C ILE A 49 12.56 -2.41 -1.87
N ASP A 50 13.44 -1.73 -1.14
CA ASP A 50 13.48 -1.77 0.32
C ASP A 50 12.98 -0.43 0.88
N LEU A 51 11.86 -0.46 1.61
CA LEU A 51 11.27 0.73 2.23
C LEU A 51 11.96 1.01 3.56
N THR A 52 12.20 2.29 3.83
CA THR A 52 12.75 2.72 5.12
C THR A 52 11.66 2.80 6.17
N SER A 53 12.03 2.69 7.45
CA SER A 53 11.08 2.82 8.57
C SER A 53 10.30 4.14 8.53
N ASP A 54 10.94 5.23 8.10
CA ASP A 54 10.28 6.54 7.96
C ASP A 54 9.20 6.51 6.87
N GLU A 55 9.48 5.88 5.73
CA GLU A 55 8.48 5.73 4.65
C GLU A 55 7.32 4.84 5.08
N ILE A 56 7.61 3.72 5.74
CA ILE A 56 6.60 2.79 6.27
C ILE A 56 5.63 3.55 7.19
N VAL A 57 6.15 4.35 8.13
CA VAL A 57 5.31 5.14 9.04
C VAL A 57 4.47 6.18 8.31
N THR A 58 4.90 6.65 7.13
CA THR A 58 4.10 7.58 6.31
C THR A 58 3.01 6.89 5.49
N MET A 59 3.08 5.57 5.26
CA MET A 59 2.17 4.77 4.42
C MET A 59 0.82 4.46 5.10
N VAL A 60 0.15 5.50 5.59
CA VAL A 60 -1.13 5.41 6.32
C VAL A 60 -2.37 5.54 5.41
N SER A 61 -2.18 5.77 4.11
CA SER A 61 -3.25 5.80 3.12
C SER A 61 -2.74 5.35 1.76
N ILE A 62 -3.66 4.93 0.88
CA ILE A 62 -3.31 4.48 -0.48
C ILE A 62 -2.63 5.60 -1.27
N GLY A 63 -3.13 6.83 -1.17
CA GLY A 63 -2.49 7.99 -1.80
C GLY A 63 -1.06 8.23 -1.31
N ARG A 64 -0.78 8.04 -0.01
CA ARG A 64 0.59 8.15 0.53
C ARG A 64 1.49 7.02 0.08
N ILE A 65 0.98 5.79 0.02
CA ILE A 65 1.70 4.66 -0.56
C ILE A 65 2.14 4.97 -1.99
N ARG A 66 1.21 5.45 -2.82
CA ARG A 66 1.51 5.85 -4.20
C ARG A 66 2.51 7.00 -4.26
N ALA A 67 2.41 7.99 -3.37
CA ALA A 67 3.35 9.10 -3.31
C ALA A 67 4.78 8.64 -2.99
N VAL A 68 4.95 7.76 -1.99
CA VAL A 68 6.26 7.16 -1.64
C VAL A 68 6.85 6.41 -2.84
N LEU A 69 6.04 5.59 -3.51
CA LEU A 69 6.46 4.84 -4.69
C LEU A 69 6.84 5.77 -5.85
N ALA A 70 6.05 6.82 -6.11
CA ALA A 70 6.33 7.82 -7.13
C ALA A 70 7.63 8.59 -6.86
N VAL A 71 7.91 8.98 -5.61
CA VAL A 71 9.17 9.64 -5.21
C VAL A 71 10.37 8.75 -5.53
N ARG A 72 10.23 7.44 -5.37
CA ARG A 72 11.27 6.45 -5.70
C ARG A 72 11.41 6.18 -7.21
N GLY A 73 10.59 6.80 -8.05
CA GLY A 73 10.54 6.52 -9.49
C GLY A 73 9.90 5.18 -9.83
N VAL A 74 9.17 4.60 -8.87
CA VAL A 74 8.48 3.32 -8.98
C VAL A 74 7.00 3.61 -9.17
N SER A 75 6.61 3.84 -10.40
CA SER A 75 5.22 3.79 -10.82
C SER A 75 5.03 2.46 -11.53
N GLY A 76 4.25 1.54 -10.95
CA GLY A 76 3.88 0.31 -11.66
C GLY A 76 3.35 0.61 -13.07
N PRO A 77 3.54 -0.29 -14.03
CA PRO A 77 3.09 -0.10 -15.41
C PRO A 77 1.58 0.13 -15.54
#